data_AF-A0A354V5X5-F1
#
_entry.id   AF-A0A354V5X5-F1
#
_cell.length_a   1.000
_cell.length_b   1.000
_cell.length_c   1.000
_cell.angle_alpha   90.00
_cell.angle_beta   90.00
_cell.angle_gamma   90.00
#
_symmetry.space_group_name_H-M   'P 1'
#
loop_
_entity.id
_entity.type
_entity.pdbx_description
1 polymer ?
#
loop_
_entity_poly.entity_id
_entity_poly.type
_entity_poly.pdbx_seq_one_letter_code
_entity_poly.pdbx_strand_id
1 'polypeptide(L)'
;WKMRVALARILLMRPDVMLLDEPSNHLDLESLIWLEQFLAGFDGALLMTSHDREFMNRVINKVIEIDGGVLTAFSGDYEFYEQQRALNEKHQQAQFERQQAMLAKEINFIEKFKARASHAAQVQSRVKKLEKIDRVEPPKRRQSVAFDFAPAPRSGEDVAALRGVHKRYGNRVIYEGLDLLVRRRERCCVLGVNGAGKSTLLRLVVGATEPDAGSVVVGGSVKMGYF
;
A
#
# COMPACT_ATOMS: atom_id res chain seq x y z
N TRP A 1 -8.74 21.04 0.02
CA TRP A 1 -9.40 22.09 0.83
C TRP A 1 -10.65 21.58 1.53
N LYS A 2 -11.58 20.89 0.85
CA LYS A 2 -12.78 20.30 1.48
C LYS A 2 -12.49 19.38 2.69
N MET A 3 -11.52 18.47 2.56
CA MET A 3 -11.15 17.55 3.65
C MET A 3 -10.58 18.29 4.88
N ARG A 4 -9.69 19.29 4.69
CA ARG A 4 -9.14 20.07 5.82
C ARG A 4 -10.21 20.85 6.58
N VAL A 5 -11.17 21.43 5.87
CA VAL A 5 -12.29 22.15 6.49
C VAL A 5 -13.20 21.19 7.26
N ALA A 6 -13.47 20.01 6.69
CA ALA A 6 -14.24 18.97 7.37
C ALA A 6 -13.52 18.47 8.64
N LEU A 7 -12.22 18.22 8.55
CA LEU A 7 -11.40 17.79 9.67
C LEU A 7 -11.38 18.88 10.75
N ALA A 8 -11.05 20.13 10.39
CA ALA A 8 -11.07 21.27 11.31
C ALA A 8 -12.43 21.44 12.02
N ARG A 9 -13.55 21.23 11.31
CA ARG A 9 -14.88 21.24 11.92
C ARG A 9 -15.05 20.17 12.99
N ILE A 10 -14.62 18.94 12.70
CA ILE A 10 -14.66 17.82 13.67
C ILE A 10 -13.76 18.14 14.87
N LEU A 11 -12.59 18.74 14.64
CA LEU A 11 -11.66 19.09 15.72
C LEU A 11 -12.27 20.10 16.71
N LEU A 12 -13.01 21.09 16.19
CA LEU A 12 -13.68 22.09 17.02
C LEU A 12 -14.82 21.51 17.87
N MET A 13 -15.37 20.35 17.49
CA MET A 13 -16.44 19.69 18.25
C MET A 13 -15.94 18.98 19.51
N ARG A 14 -14.62 18.73 19.64
CA ARG A 14 -14.02 17.94 20.73
C ARG A 14 -14.79 16.64 21.03
N PRO A 15 -14.95 15.74 20.05
CA PRO A 15 -15.70 14.51 20.26
C PRO A 15 -14.94 13.55 21.19
N ASP A 16 -15.66 12.69 21.90
CA ASP A 16 -15.06 11.58 22.65
C ASP A 16 -14.55 10.46 21.73
N VAL A 17 -15.13 10.35 20.53
CA VAL A 17 -14.80 9.33 19.52
C VAL A 17 -14.72 9.95 18.13
N MET A 18 -13.65 9.64 17.39
CA MET A 18 -13.42 10.11 16.03
C MET A 18 -13.38 8.93 15.05
N LEU A 19 -14.20 9.00 13.98
CA LEU A 19 -14.23 8.03 12.89
C LEU A 19 -13.68 8.68 11.62
N LEU A 20 -12.58 8.17 11.08
CA LEU A 20 -11.91 8.74 9.90
C LEU A 20 -11.77 7.70 8.79
N ASP A 21 -12.27 8.02 7.60
CA ASP A 21 -12.10 7.18 6.42
C ASP A 21 -10.99 7.75 5.53
N GLU A 22 -9.87 7.04 5.41
CA GLU A 22 -8.68 7.40 4.62
C GLU A 22 -8.23 8.88 4.79
N PRO A 23 -7.89 9.32 6.03
CA PRO A 23 -7.65 10.73 6.31
C PRO A 23 -6.33 11.27 5.74
N SER A 24 -5.38 10.40 5.36
CA SER A 24 -4.12 10.78 4.74
C SER A 24 -4.27 11.16 3.25
N ASN A 25 -5.37 10.75 2.60
CA ASN A 25 -5.55 10.98 1.17
C ASN A 25 -5.65 12.47 0.83
N HIS A 26 -5.05 12.87 -0.30
CA HIS A 26 -5.09 14.25 -0.81
C HIS A 26 -4.50 15.33 0.14
N LEU A 27 -3.74 14.93 1.16
CA LEU A 27 -2.94 15.84 1.98
C LEU A 27 -1.56 16.06 1.35
N ASP A 28 -1.02 17.27 1.55
CA ASP A 28 0.41 17.51 1.32
C ASP A 28 1.19 17.08 2.56
N LEU A 29 2.51 16.95 2.41
CA LEU A 29 3.40 16.47 3.48
C LEU A 29 3.25 17.27 4.78
N GLU A 30 3.19 18.60 4.70
CA GLU A 30 3.02 19.46 5.88
C GLU A 30 1.71 19.18 6.61
N SER A 31 0.62 18.99 5.87
CA SER A 31 -0.68 18.69 6.48
C SER A 31 -0.77 17.27 7.02
N LEU A 32 -0.07 16.33 6.38
CA LEU A 32 0.03 14.96 6.87
C LEU A 32 0.76 14.93 8.21
N ILE A 33 1.91 15.60 8.31
CA ILE A 33 2.68 15.72 9.55
C ILE A 33 1.84 16.39 10.65
N TRP A 34 1.14 17.48 10.33
CA TRP A 34 0.25 18.14 11.29
C TRP A 34 -0.88 17.22 11.76
N LEU A 35 -1.48 16.46 10.84
CA LEU A 35 -2.55 15.50 11.17
C LEU A 35 -2.03 14.37 12.06
N GLU A 36 -0.85 13.83 11.76
CA GLU A 36 -0.19 12.80 12.59
C GLU A 36 0.00 13.30 14.02
N GLN A 37 0.59 14.49 14.18
CA GLN A 37 0.81 15.10 15.50
C GLN A 37 -0.50 15.34 16.25
N PHE A 38 -1.53 15.79 15.53
CA PHE A 38 -2.83 16.05 16.10
C PHE A 38 -3.49 14.76 16.61
N LEU A 39 -3.54 13.71 15.77
CA LEU A 39 -4.19 12.46 16.12
C LEU A 39 -3.44 11.69 17.21
N ALA A 40 -2.11 11.75 17.22
CA ALA A 40 -1.30 11.15 18.28
C ALA A 40 -1.56 11.80 19.66
N GLY A 41 -1.92 13.08 19.69
CA GLY A 41 -2.26 13.83 20.91
C GLY A 41 -3.77 13.88 21.23
N PHE A 42 -4.60 13.13 20.51
CA PHE A 42 -6.04 13.13 20.72
C PHE A 42 -6.42 12.27 21.94
N ASP A 43 -7.05 12.88 22.95
CA ASP A 43 -7.40 12.20 24.21
C ASP A 43 -8.58 11.21 24.08
N GLY A 44 -9.35 11.28 22.98
CA GLY A 44 -10.50 10.42 22.73
C GLY A 44 -10.15 9.10 22.01
N ALA A 45 -11.17 8.31 21.70
CA ALA A 45 -10.98 7.09 20.90
C ALA A 45 -10.95 7.42 19.40
N LEU A 46 -9.92 6.93 18.71
CA LEU A 46 -9.78 7.06 17.25
C LEU A 46 -10.02 5.70 16.58
N LEU A 47 -10.95 5.66 15.62
CA LEU A 47 -11.11 4.55 14.69
C LEU A 47 -10.93 5.08 13.27
N MET A 48 -10.04 4.45 12.52
CA MET A 48 -9.74 4.91 11.17
C MET A 48 -9.35 3.80 10.20
N THR A 49 -9.55 4.07 8.92
CA THR A 49 -9.03 3.27 7.80
C THR A 49 -7.87 4.02 7.15
N SER A 50 -6.80 3.32 6.78
CA SER A 50 -5.73 3.90 5.97
C SER A 50 -4.95 2.83 5.21
N HIS A 51 -4.48 3.19 4.03
CA HIS A 51 -3.47 2.42 3.29
C HIS A 51 -2.03 2.90 3.55
N ASP A 52 -1.82 3.98 4.30
CA ASP A 52 -0.50 4.53 4.61
C ASP A 52 0.07 3.87 5.87
N ARG A 53 1.06 2.99 5.66
CA ARG A 53 1.69 2.21 6.72
C ARG A 53 2.46 3.07 7.71
N GLU A 54 3.15 4.08 7.22
CA GLU A 54 3.97 4.98 8.05
C GLU A 54 3.07 5.84 8.92
N PHE A 55 2.01 6.39 8.34
CA PHE A 55 0.99 7.15 9.06
C PHE A 55 0.33 6.30 10.17
N MET A 56 -0.13 5.09 9.83
CA MET A 56 -0.70 4.18 10.82
C MET A 56 0.30 3.90 11.94
N ASN A 57 1.53 3.54 11.61
CA ASN A 57 2.53 3.18 12.61
C ASN A 57 2.82 4.29 13.64
N ARG A 58 2.68 5.57 13.24
CA ARG A 58 2.88 6.72 14.14
C ARG A 58 1.67 7.04 15.02
N VAL A 59 0.46 6.65 14.60
CA VAL A 59 -0.80 7.15 15.19
C VAL A 59 -1.53 6.06 15.99
N ILE A 60 -1.54 4.82 15.49
CA ILE A 60 -2.38 3.76 16.07
C ILE A 60 -1.62 2.92 17.10
N ASN A 61 -2.35 2.36 18.05
CA ASN A 61 -1.85 1.43 19.06
C ASN A 61 -2.61 0.09 19.06
N LYS A 62 -3.53 -0.09 18.11
CA LYS A 62 -4.32 -1.30 17.92
C LYS A 62 -4.72 -1.43 16.46
N VAL A 63 -4.54 -2.62 15.89
CA VAL A 63 -4.96 -2.96 14.52
C VAL A 63 -6.15 -3.90 14.59
N ILE A 64 -7.16 -3.65 13.75
CA ILE A 64 -8.28 -4.55 13.53
C ILE A 64 -8.18 -5.06 12.09
N GLU A 65 -7.80 -6.32 11.93
CA GLU A 65 -7.77 -7.00 10.64
C GLU A 65 -9.15 -7.54 10.30
N ILE A 66 -9.60 -7.27 9.07
CA ILE A 66 -10.79 -7.89 8.48
C ILE A 66 -10.32 -8.85 7.39
N ASP A 67 -10.45 -10.16 7.62
CA ASP A 67 -10.09 -11.17 6.63
C ASP A 67 -11.10 -12.33 6.63
N GLY A 68 -11.63 -12.66 5.45
CA GLY A 68 -12.62 -13.73 5.28
C GLY A 68 -13.89 -13.57 6.10
N GLY A 69 -14.29 -12.32 6.40
CA GLY A 69 -15.45 -12.02 7.24
C GLY A 69 -15.19 -12.13 8.75
N VAL A 70 -13.96 -12.39 9.17
CA VAL A 70 -13.55 -12.45 10.57
C VAL A 70 -12.78 -11.19 10.95
N LEU A 71 -13.08 -10.66 12.14
CA LEU A 71 -12.40 -9.52 12.75
C LEU A 71 -11.38 -10.02 13.78
N THR A 72 -10.11 -9.74 13.58
CA THR A 72 -9.03 -10.08 14.52
C THR A 72 -8.36 -8.81 15.01
N ALA A 73 -8.28 -8.64 16.33
CA ALA A 73 -7.67 -7.46 16.94
C ALA A 73 -6.26 -7.76 17.45
N PHE A 74 -5.31 -6.89 17.12
CA PHE A 74 -3.92 -6.94 17.55
C PHE A 74 -3.61 -5.67 18.35
N SER A 75 -3.00 -5.81 19.53
CA SER A 75 -2.58 -4.67 20.35
C SER A 75 -1.12 -4.35 20.04
N GLY A 76 -0.85 -3.13 19.59
CA GLY A 76 0.44 -2.70 19.05
C GLY A 76 0.27 -1.80 17.83
N ASP A 77 1.39 -1.27 17.35
CA ASP A 77 1.44 -0.49 16.11
C ASP A 77 1.29 -1.37 14.86
N TYR A 78 1.40 -0.75 13.70
CA TYR A 78 1.24 -1.45 12.42
C TYR A 78 2.40 -2.42 12.15
N GLU A 79 3.62 -2.07 12.54
CA GLU A 79 4.80 -2.92 12.37
C GLU A 79 4.69 -4.20 13.21
N PHE A 80 4.29 -4.09 14.48
CA PHE A 80 4.04 -5.22 15.35
C PHE A 80 2.98 -6.15 14.76
N TYR A 81 1.89 -5.59 14.24
CA TYR A 81 0.85 -6.37 13.54
C TYR A 81 1.42 -7.15 12.34
N GLU A 82 2.18 -6.51 11.45
CA GLU A 82 2.74 -7.21 10.28
C GLU A 82 3.72 -8.32 10.70
N GLN A 83 4.51 -8.12 11.75
CA GLN A 83 5.40 -9.16 12.30
C GLN A 83 4.60 -10.34 12.87
N GLN A 84 3.58 -10.07 13.69
CA GLN A 84 2.75 -11.10 14.31
C GLN A 84 1.97 -11.89 13.26
N ARG A 85 1.45 -11.20 12.24
CA ARG A 85 0.79 -11.81 11.09
C ARG A 85 1.73 -12.73 10.33
N ALA A 86 2.96 -12.29 10.03
CA ALA A 86 3.95 -13.11 9.33
C ALA A 86 4.36 -14.37 10.14
N LEU A 87 4.43 -14.27 11.47
CA LEU A 87 4.66 -15.43 12.34
C LEU A 87 3.47 -16.40 12.29
N ASN A 88 2.24 -15.89 12.40
CA ASN A 88 1.02 -16.69 12.32
C ASN A 88 0.92 -17.43 10.97
N GLU A 89 1.20 -16.73 9.86
CA GLU A 89 1.23 -17.32 8.51
C GLU A 89 2.29 -18.43 8.41
N LYS A 90 3.51 -18.23 8.94
CA LYS A 90 4.56 -19.26 8.98
C LYS A 90 4.15 -20.47 9.80
N HIS A 91 3.55 -20.26 10.97
CA HIS A 91 3.09 -21.35 11.82
C HIS A 91 1.97 -22.14 11.15
N GLN A 92 1.00 -21.46 10.54
CA GLN A 92 -0.10 -22.09 9.80
C GLN A 92 0.41 -22.88 8.60
N GLN A 93 1.33 -22.31 7.80
CA GLN A 93 1.96 -22.99 6.67
C GLN A 93 2.71 -24.25 7.13
N ALA A 94 3.49 -24.18 8.20
CA ALA A 94 4.22 -25.33 8.73
C ALA A 94 3.28 -26.43 9.27
N GLN A 95 2.18 -26.06 9.92
CA GLN A 95 1.15 -27.00 10.38
C GLN A 95 0.47 -27.68 9.18
N PHE A 96 0.10 -26.89 8.16
CA PHE A 96 -0.49 -27.38 6.93
C PHE A 96 0.43 -28.38 6.21
N GLU A 97 1.71 -28.04 6.02
CA GLU A 97 2.69 -28.92 5.38
C GLU A 97 2.92 -30.23 6.15
N ARG A 98 3.02 -30.15 7.49
CA ARG A 98 3.14 -31.34 8.34
C ARG A 98 1.92 -32.25 8.22
N GLN A 99 0.72 -31.67 8.21
CA GLN A 99 -0.51 -32.44 8.03
C GLN A 99 -0.57 -33.06 6.63
N GLN A 100 -0.25 -32.31 5.57
CA GLN A 100 -0.21 -32.84 4.19
C GLN A 100 0.79 -33.98 4.04
N ALA A 101 2.00 -33.86 4.62
CA ALA A 101 3.01 -34.93 4.60
C ALA A 101 2.56 -36.17 5.37
N MET A 102 1.87 -36.00 6.50
CA MET A 102 1.27 -37.11 7.25
C MET A 102 0.19 -37.81 6.43
N LEU A 103 -0.76 -37.04 5.85
CA LEU A 103 -1.84 -37.56 5.03
C LEU A 103 -1.29 -38.33 3.82
N ALA A 104 -0.29 -37.79 3.13
CA ALA A 104 0.36 -38.44 2.00
C ALA A 104 0.99 -39.80 2.38
N LYS A 105 1.66 -39.88 3.54
CA LYS A 105 2.23 -41.15 4.05
C LYS A 105 1.14 -42.18 4.34
N GLU A 106 0.05 -41.77 4.97
CA GLU A 106 -1.09 -42.65 5.28
C GLU A 106 -1.78 -43.15 4.00
N ILE A 107 -2.02 -42.27 3.03
CA ILE A 107 -2.60 -42.60 1.72
C ILE A 107 -1.70 -43.60 0.98
N ASN A 108 -0.40 -43.32 0.88
CA ASN A 108 0.55 -44.22 0.22
C ASN A 108 0.59 -45.62 0.88
N PHE A 109 0.47 -45.69 2.21
CA PHE A 109 0.38 -46.96 2.91
C PHE A 109 -0.91 -47.72 2.54
N ILE A 110 -2.06 -47.03 2.59
CA ILE A 110 -3.35 -47.61 2.21
C ILE A 110 -3.28 -48.12 0.76
N GLU A 111 -2.78 -47.33 -0.18
CA GLU A 111 -2.69 -47.71 -1.59
C GLU A 111 -1.77 -48.91 -1.83
N LYS A 112 -0.61 -48.96 -1.16
CA LYS A 112 0.36 -50.05 -1.30
C LYS A 112 -0.14 -51.36 -0.70
N PHE A 113 -0.95 -51.30 0.36
CA PHE A 113 -1.35 -52.48 1.13
C PHE A 113 -2.85 -52.84 1.03
N LYS A 114 -3.68 -52.06 0.34
CA LYS A 114 -5.14 -52.32 0.19
C LYS A 114 -5.48 -53.69 -0.39
N ALA A 115 -4.61 -54.25 -1.23
CA ALA A 115 -4.82 -55.54 -1.89
C ALA A 115 -4.27 -56.74 -1.08
N ARG A 116 -3.57 -56.51 0.04
CA ARG A 116 -2.99 -57.58 0.86
C ARG A 116 -3.88 -57.89 2.05
N ALA A 117 -4.47 -59.09 2.07
CA ALA A 117 -5.34 -59.56 3.14
C ALA A 117 -4.67 -59.48 4.55
N SER A 118 -3.36 -59.71 4.63
CA SER A 118 -2.59 -59.63 5.88
C SER A 118 -2.57 -58.24 6.54
N HIS A 119 -2.83 -57.17 5.78
CA HIS A 119 -2.83 -55.79 6.28
C HIS A 119 -4.23 -55.15 6.33
N ALA A 120 -5.30 -55.93 6.09
CA ALA A 120 -6.67 -55.41 6.01
C ALA A 120 -7.10 -54.63 7.27
N ALA A 121 -6.80 -55.15 8.47
CA ALA A 121 -7.12 -54.47 9.72
C ALA A 121 -6.37 -53.13 9.90
N GLN A 122 -5.09 -53.07 9.49
CA GLN A 122 -4.28 -51.84 9.54
C GLN A 122 -4.77 -50.80 8.53
N VAL A 123 -5.12 -51.22 7.31
CA VAL A 123 -5.68 -50.33 6.28
C VAL A 123 -7.00 -49.73 6.76
N GLN A 124 -7.91 -50.55 7.29
CA GLN A 124 -9.20 -50.09 7.81
C GLN A 124 -9.06 -49.11 8.99
N SER A 125 -8.11 -49.35 9.89
CA SER A 125 -7.82 -48.44 11.01
C SER A 125 -7.34 -47.06 10.53
N ARG A 126 -6.43 -47.04 9.54
CA ARG A 126 -5.89 -45.79 8.96
C ARG A 126 -6.95 -45.02 8.16
N VAL A 127 -7.83 -45.70 7.42
CA VAL A 127 -8.98 -45.06 6.74
C VAL A 127 -9.88 -44.34 7.74
N LYS A 128 -10.30 -45.03 8.80
CA LYS A 128 -11.13 -44.41 9.86
C LYS A 128 -10.42 -43.27 10.58
N LYS A 129 -9.09 -43.33 10.70
CA LYS A 129 -8.30 -42.23 11.26
C LYS A 129 -8.33 -41.02 10.34
N LEU A 130 -8.16 -41.20 9.02
CA LEU A 130 -8.20 -40.11 8.04
C LEU A 130 -9.56 -39.40 7.99
N GLU A 131 -10.66 -40.13 8.14
CA GLU A 131 -12.02 -39.57 8.17
C GLU A 131 -12.27 -38.66 9.38
N LYS A 132 -11.54 -38.86 10.48
CA LYS A 132 -11.70 -38.11 11.74
C LYS A 132 -10.73 -36.94 11.89
N ILE A 133 -9.84 -36.72 10.93
CA ILE A 133 -8.87 -35.62 11.00
C ILE A 133 -9.53 -34.33 10.51
N ASP A 134 -9.58 -33.32 11.39
CA ASP A 134 -9.90 -31.95 11.00
C ASP A 134 -8.76 -31.39 10.14
N ARG A 135 -9.10 -31.01 8.90
CA ARG A 135 -8.11 -30.51 7.93
C ARG A 135 -7.78 -29.07 8.23
N VAL A 136 -6.49 -28.78 8.31
CA VAL A 136 -5.97 -27.42 8.38
C VAL A 136 -6.20 -26.77 7.02
N GLU A 137 -6.81 -25.59 7.03
CA GLU A 137 -6.99 -24.80 5.81
C GLU A 137 -5.64 -24.29 5.28
N PRO A 138 -5.45 -24.26 3.95
CA PRO A 138 -4.25 -23.67 3.39
C PRO A 138 -4.19 -22.18 3.78
N PRO A 139 -3.01 -21.65 4.15
CA PRO A 139 -2.89 -20.23 4.46
C PRO A 139 -3.24 -19.40 3.22
N LYS A 140 -4.01 -18.33 3.44
CA LYS A 140 -4.40 -17.41 2.38
C LYS A 140 -3.16 -16.71 1.85
N ARG A 141 -2.88 -16.86 0.56
CA ARG A 141 -1.78 -16.13 -0.09
C ARG A 141 -2.25 -14.73 -0.45
N ARG A 142 -1.56 -13.69 0.03
CA ARG A 142 -1.70 -12.33 -0.52
C ARG A 142 -1.38 -12.42 -2.01
N GLN A 143 -2.30 -11.97 -2.85
CA GLN A 143 -2.00 -11.73 -4.25
C GLN A 143 -1.07 -10.51 -4.30
N SER A 144 0.24 -10.73 -4.36
CA SER A 144 1.18 -9.67 -4.71
C SER A 144 1.05 -9.41 -6.20
N VAL A 145 0.51 -8.24 -6.57
CA VAL A 145 0.57 -7.79 -7.96
C VAL A 145 2.02 -7.45 -8.26
N ALA A 146 2.70 -8.34 -8.99
CA ALA A 146 4.03 -8.06 -9.50
C ALA A 146 3.88 -7.15 -10.72
N PHE A 147 4.31 -5.90 -10.59
CA PHE A 147 4.45 -5.01 -11.73
C PHE A 147 5.86 -5.18 -12.30
N ASP A 148 5.94 -5.77 -13.50
CA ASP A 148 7.17 -5.75 -14.27
C ASP A 148 7.15 -4.53 -15.20
N PHE A 149 8.16 -3.68 -15.05
CA PHE A 149 8.33 -2.51 -15.90
C PHE A 149 9.50 -2.79 -16.84
N ALA A 150 9.17 -2.98 -18.12
CA ALA A 150 10.18 -3.15 -19.16
C ALA A 150 11.18 -1.98 -19.14
N PRO A 151 12.49 -2.23 -19.35
CA PRO A 151 13.49 -1.18 -19.36
C PRO A 151 13.15 -0.15 -20.44
N ALA A 152 13.18 1.13 -20.05
CA ALA A 152 12.86 2.21 -20.97
C ALA A 152 13.87 2.26 -22.13
N PRO A 153 13.41 2.54 -23.38
CA PRO A 153 14.31 2.74 -24.49
C PRO A 153 15.24 3.93 -24.23
N ARG A 154 16.40 3.96 -24.89
CA ARG A 154 17.38 5.03 -24.72
C ARG A 154 16.79 6.37 -25.21
N SER A 155 16.69 7.35 -24.31
CA SER A 155 16.39 8.75 -24.61
C SER A 155 17.66 9.61 -24.66
N GLY A 156 17.53 10.88 -25.07
CA GLY A 156 18.55 11.91 -24.85
C GLY A 156 18.90 12.10 -23.37
N GLU A 157 20.07 12.70 -23.10
CA GLU A 157 20.55 12.99 -21.73
C GLU A 157 19.70 14.07 -21.04
N ASP A 158 19.31 15.12 -21.76
CA ASP A 158 18.33 16.09 -21.27
C ASP A 158 16.93 15.56 -21.57
N VAL A 159 16.12 15.32 -20.54
CA VAL A 159 14.77 14.76 -20.64
C VAL A 159 13.72 15.88 -20.75
N ALA A 160 13.84 16.91 -19.93
CA ALA A 160 12.99 18.09 -19.99
C ALA A 160 13.76 19.33 -19.54
N ALA A 161 13.63 20.42 -20.28
CA ALA A 161 14.25 21.70 -19.96
C ALA A 161 13.18 22.81 -19.98
N LEU A 162 12.94 23.43 -18.84
CA LEU A 162 12.14 24.63 -18.68
C LEU A 162 13.10 25.81 -18.56
N ARG A 163 12.88 26.85 -19.35
CA ARG A 163 13.71 28.06 -19.35
C ARG A 163 12.86 29.30 -19.19
N GLY A 164 13.10 30.05 -18.11
CA GLY A 164 12.39 31.28 -17.77
C GLY A 164 10.87 31.13 -17.82
N VAL A 165 10.33 30.01 -17.33
CA VAL A 165 8.91 29.71 -17.47
C VAL A 165 8.06 30.56 -16.51
N HIS A 166 7.08 31.25 -17.08
CA HIS A 166 6.03 31.94 -16.34
C HIS A 166 4.71 31.21 -16.52
N LYS A 167 3.95 31.04 -15.43
CA LYS A 167 2.60 30.50 -15.49
C LYS A 167 1.69 31.12 -14.45
N ARG A 168 0.48 31.49 -14.88
CA ARG A 168 -0.57 32.12 -14.08
C ARG A 168 -1.92 31.47 -14.37
N TYR A 169 -2.81 31.51 -13.40
CA TYR A 169 -4.23 31.19 -13.56
C TYR A 169 -5.05 32.34 -12.99
N GLY A 170 -5.61 33.18 -13.86
CA GLY A 170 -6.20 34.46 -13.47
C GLY A 170 -5.18 35.32 -12.73
N ASN A 171 -5.52 35.73 -11.50
CA ASN A 171 -4.64 36.56 -10.68
C ASN A 171 -3.55 35.77 -9.93
N ARG A 172 -3.62 34.43 -9.91
CA ARG A 172 -2.68 33.60 -9.16
C ARG A 172 -1.44 33.32 -10.01
N VAL A 173 -0.29 33.81 -9.57
CA VAL A 173 1.01 33.44 -10.12
C VAL A 173 1.41 32.07 -9.59
N ILE A 174 1.76 31.15 -10.49
CA ILE A 174 2.27 29.82 -10.15
C ILE A 174 3.78 29.79 -10.33
N TYR A 175 4.26 30.24 -11.48
CA TYR A 175 5.69 30.33 -11.80
C TYR A 175 6.02 31.71 -12.37
N GLU A 176 7.18 32.21 -11.99
CA GLU A 176 7.74 33.47 -12.47
C GLU A 176 9.24 33.26 -12.70
N GLY A 177 9.64 33.08 -13.97
CA GLY A 177 11.03 32.84 -14.35
C GLY A 177 11.59 31.48 -13.93
N LEU A 178 10.78 30.40 -13.95
CA LEU A 178 11.25 29.07 -13.53
C LEU A 178 12.22 28.47 -14.56
N ASP A 179 13.45 28.20 -14.12
CA ASP A 179 14.43 27.37 -14.83
C ASP A 179 14.54 26.00 -14.17
N LEU A 180 14.38 24.93 -14.95
CA LEU A 180 14.51 23.55 -14.47
C LEU A 180 15.04 22.65 -15.57
N LEU A 181 16.08 21.88 -15.28
CA LEU A 181 16.60 20.84 -16.17
C LEU A 181 16.44 19.48 -15.48
N VAL A 182 15.80 18.54 -16.16
CA VAL A 182 15.68 17.14 -15.75
C VAL A 182 16.50 16.29 -16.70
N ARG A 183 17.44 15.52 -16.16
CA ARG A 183 18.30 14.63 -16.93
C ARG A 183 17.91 13.17 -16.81
N ARG A 184 18.42 12.39 -17.76
CA ARG A 184 18.22 10.94 -17.82
C ARG A 184 18.78 10.29 -16.55
N ARG A 185 17.99 9.38 -15.98
CA ARG A 185 18.26 8.65 -14.72
C ARG A 185 18.19 9.50 -13.43
N GLU A 186 17.88 10.79 -13.52
CA GLU A 186 17.57 11.55 -12.32
C GLU A 186 16.23 11.09 -11.71
N ARG A 187 16.18 11.09 -10.38
CA ARG A 187 14.98 10.75 -9.60
C ARG A 187 14.54 12.00 -8.87
N CYS A 188 13.58 12.71 -9.44
CA CYS A 188 13.11 13.98 -8.92
C CYS A 188 11.78 13.79 -8.18
N CYS A 189 11.67 14.38 -6.99
CA CYS A 189 10.40 14.45 -6.25
C CYS A 189 9.95 15.92 -6.19
N VAL A 190 8.73 16.19 -6.64
CA VAL A 190 8.15 17.55 -6.61
C VAL A 190 7.34 17.69 -5.33
N LEU A 191 7.85 18.48 -4.39
CA LEU A 191 7.22 18.73 -3.09
C LEU A 191 6.61 20.13 -3.03
N GLY A 192 5.73 20.34 -2.05
CA GLY A 192 5.12 21.63 -1.77
C GLY A 192 3.66 21.51 -1.36
N VAL A 193 3.08 22.61 -0.87
CA VAL A 193 1.69 22.64 -0.43
C VAL A 193 0.69 22.46 -1.56
N ASN A 194 -0.54 22.10 -1.22
CA ASN A 194 -1.64 22.02 -2.18
C ASN A 194 -1.87 23.37 -2.88
N GLY A 195 -1.86 23.33 -4.21
CA GLY A 195 -1.96 24.54 -5.05
C GLY A 195 -0.64 25.29 -5.28
N ALA A 196 0.51 24.78 -4.80
CA ALA A 196 1.83 25.37 -5.08
C ALA A 196 2.30 25.22 -6.55
N GLY A 197 1.50 24.57 -7.42
CA GLY A 197 1.85 24.39 -8.84
C GLY A 197 2.37 23.01 -9.21
N LYS A 198 2.52 22.06 -8.28
CA LYS A 198 3.07 20.71 -8.55
C LYS A 198 2.47 20.03 -9.80
N SER A 199 1.14 19.96 -9.88
CA SER A 199 0.45 19.38 -11.05
C SER A 199 0.61 20.24 -12.30
N THR A 200 0.74 21.56 -12.15
CA THR A 200 1.02 22.48 -13.26
C THR A 200 2.42 22.23 -13.83
N LEU A 201 3.43 21.99 -13.00
CA LEU A 201 4.77 21.61 -13.46
C LEU A 201 4.72 20.35 -14.34
N LEU A 202 4.06 19.30 -13.86
CA LEU A 202 3.95 18.06 -14.62
C LEU A 202 3.19 18.25 -15.94
N ARG A 203 2.10 19.05 -15.93
CA ARG A 203 1.34 19.37 -17.16
C ARG A 203 2.14 20.20 -18.15
N LEU A 204 2.97 21.13 -17.68
CA LEU A 204 3.88 21.89 -18.53
C LEU A 204 4.88 20.95 -19.23
N VAL A 205 5.51 20.05 -18.47
CA VAL A 205 6.49 19.08 -19.02
C VAL A 205 5.86 18.12 -20.03
N VAL A 206 4.64 17.65 -19.76
CA VAL A 206 3.90 16.73 -20.66
C VAL A 206 3.28 17.46 -21.85
N GLY A 207 3.29 18.80 -21.87
CA GLY A 207 2.65 19.61 -22.91
C GLY A 207 1.13 19.66 -22.82
N ALA A 208 0.54 19.23 -21.70
CA ALA A 208 -0.90 19.32 -21.44
C ALA A 208 -1.34 20.77 -21.09
N THR A 209 -0.38 21.66 -20.85
CA THR A 209 -0.62 23.09 -20.66
C THR A 209 0.59 23.86 -21.15
N GLU A 210 0.37 24.98 -21.81
CA GLU A 210 1.45 25.86 -22.30
C GLU A 210 1.91 26.86 -21.23
N PRO A 211 3.19 27.24 -21.22
CA PRO A 211 3.66 28.36 -20.41
C PRO A 211 3.08 29.67 -20.94
N ASP A 212 2.89 30.67 -20.07
CA ASP A 212 2.44 32.01 -20.51
C ASP A 212 3.62 32.82 -21.07
N ALA A 213 4.85 32.55 -20.59
CA ALA A 213 6.10 33.03 -21.15
C ALA A 213 7.24 32.04 -20.84
N GLY A 214 8.35 32.13 -21.57
CA GLY A 214 9.47 31.18 -21.48
C GLY A 214 9.27 29.97 -22.40
N SER A 215 10.06 28.91 -22.20
CA SER A 215 9.97 27.70 -23.03
C SER A 215 10.07 26.41 -22.22
N VAL A 216 9.39 25.38 -22.73
CA VAL A 216 9.49 24.00 -22.23
C VAL A 216 9.88 23.11 -23.40
N VAL A 217 11.04 22.44 -23.28
CA VAL A 217 11.59 21.57 -24.32
C VAL A 217 11.73 20.17 -23.75
N VAL A 218 11.10 19.19 -24.40
CA VAL A 218 11.26 17.78 -24.08
C VAL A 218 12.37 17.19 -24.95
N GLY A 219 13.24 16.38 -24.35
CA GLY A 219 14.38 15.76 -25.02
C GLY A 219 14.00 14.83 -26.16
N GLY A 220 14.93 14.64 -27.10
CA GLY A 220 14.77 13.72 -28.20
C GLY A 220 14.55 12.26 -27.73
N SER A 221 13.62 11.57 -28.40
CA SER A 221 13.28 10.17 -28.13
C SER A 221 12.80 9.87 -26.70
N VAL A 222 12.38 10.90 -25.96
CA VAL A 222 11.72 10.73 -24.65
C VAL A 222 10.31 10.20 -24.87
N LYS A 223 10.01 9.04 -24.27
CA LYS A 223 8.63 8.53 -24.16
C LYS A 223 8.10 8.91 -22.78
N MET A 224 7.08 9.78 -22.75
CA MET A 224 6.47 10.24 -21.51
C MET A 224 5.32 9.34 -21.09
N GLY A 225 5.28 8.99 -19.81
CA GLY A 225 4.10 8.47 -19.13
C GLY A 225 3.59 9.53 -18.16
N TYR A 226 2.28 9.77 -18.13
CA TYR A 226 1.62 10.70 -17.22
C TYR A 226 0.45 10.01 -16.55
N PHE A 227 0.38 10.11 -15.22
CA PHE A 227 -0.66 9.56 -14.36
C PHE A 227 -1.07 10.62 -13.34
#